data_AF-A0A3B7R041-F1
#
_entry.id   AF-A0A3B7R041-F1
#
_cell.length_a   1.000
_cell.length_b   1.000
_cell.length_c   1.000
_cell.angle_alpha   90.00
_cell.angle_beta   90.00
_cell.angle_gamma   90.00
#
_symmetry.space_group_name_H-M   'P 1'
#
loop_
_entity.id
_entity.type
_entity.pdbx_description
1 polymer ?
#
loop_
_entity_poly.entity_id
_entity_poly.type
_entity_poly.pdbx_seq_one_letter_code
_entity_poly.pdbx_strand_id
1 'polypeptide(L)'
;MNKFLSAALGVLLLLSACQRKDARKPDAASTAPATPATAPAPTPTDRTAEYLSNPQVGDVLVVRFFPKGGAQERFYFYRIFRVSGDSILTNPARQPAASATADISGMEVFAPQAVRTYTRQELVDFQKEDPIDPQHSKLVQIRRGQ
;
A
#
# COMPACT_ATOMS: atom_id res chain seq x y z
N MET A 1 47.29 -8.37 20.48
CA MET A 1 47.62 -8.60 19.05
C MET A 1 48.24 -7.32 18.52
N ASN A 2 49.46 -7.44 17.96
CA ASN A 2 50.40 -6.35 17.72
C ASN A 2 49.97 -5.38 16.61
N LYS A 3 50.35 -4.12 16.79
CA LYS A 3 50.27 -3.00 15.85
C LYS A 3 51.47 -3.00 14.89
N PHE A 4 51.24 -2.69 13.61
CA PHE A 4 52.22 -2.19 12.62
C PHE A 4 51.43 -1.18 11.73
N LEU A 5 51.73 0.12 11.72
CA LEU A 5 52.64 0.90 10.82
C LEU A 5 52.51 0.47 9.33
N SER A 6 52.44 1.30 8.28
CA SER A 6 52.62 2.73 7.98
C SER A 6 52.17 2.92 6.50
N ALA A 7 51.41 3.95 6.14
CA ALA A 7 51.81 5.20 5.44
C ALA A 7 52.23 5.10 3.95
N ALA A 8 51.45 5.77 3.07
CA ALA A 8 51.80 6.46 1.79
C ALA A 8 50.47 6.93 1.15
N LEU A 9 50.07 8.20 1.00
CA LEU A 9 50.65 9.47 0.54
C LEU A 9 51.06 9.52 -0.95
N GLY A 10 50.34 10.34 -1.74
CA GLY A 10 50.71 10.81 -3.09
C GLY A 10 49.51 10.83 -4.06
N VAL A 11 48.71 11.88 -4.30
CA VAL A 11 48.90 13.32 -4.62
C VAL A 11 48.92 13.60 -6.15
N LEU A 12 48.02 14.50 -6.59
CA LEU A 12 48.07 15.40 -7.77
C LEU A 12 47.84 14.78 -9.19
N LEU A 13 47.28 15.36 -10.26
CA LEU A 13 46.95 16.72 -10.77
C LEU A 13 45.86 16.56 -11.87
N LEU A 14 44.80 17.39 -11.88
CA LEU A 14 44.51 18.51 -12.80
C LEU A 14 44.05 18.23 -14.25
N LEU A 15 42.99 18.98 -14.60
CA LEU A 15 42.75 19.72 -15.86
C LEU A 15 42.55 18.90 -17.15
N SER A 16 41.29 18.57 -17.43
CA SER A 16 40.81 18.51 -18.82
C SER A 16 39.99 19.75 -19.11
N ALA A 17 40.64 20.75 -19.70
CA ALA A 17 40.01 21.89 -20.33
C ALA A 17 39.28 21.42 -21.60
N CYS A 18 37.95 21.47 -21.61
CA CYS A 18 37.16 21.27 -22.82
C CYS A 18 37.39 22.43 -23.79
N GLN A 19 38.13 22.15 -24.88
CA GLN A 19 38.24 23.04 -26.02
C GLN A 19 36.88 23.30 -26.67
N ARG A 20 36.58 24.57 -26.93
CA ARG A 20 35.58 24.96 -27.93
C ARG A 20 36.18 24.84 -29.32
N LYS A 21 35.44 24.20 -30.24
CA LYS A 21 35.54 24.50 -31.68
C LYS A 21 34.20 24.24 -32.35
N ASP A 22 33.52 25.33 -32.69
CA ASP A 22 32.31 25.34 -33.51
C ASP A 22 32.61 24.82 -34.93
N ALA A 23 31.79 23.88 -35.41
CA ALA A 23 31.66 23.54 -36.82
C ALA A 23 30.16 23.32 -37.15
N ARG A 24 29.54 24.44 -37.50
CA ARG A 24 28.32 24.66 -38.31
C ARG A 24 27.86 23.47 -39.18
N LYS A 25 26.59 23.06 -39.02
CA LYS A 25 25.60 22.94 -40.13
C LYS A 25 24.17 22.86 -39.56
N PRO A 26 23.22 23.68 -40.04
CA PRO A 26 21.81 23.55 -39.67
C PRO A 26 21.17 22.49 -40.57
N ASP A 27 20.45 21.54 -40.00
CA ASP A 27 19.23 20.99 -40.61
C ASP A 27 18.57 19.96 -39.70
N ALA A 28 17.24 19.91 -39.84
CA ALA A 28 16.28 19.05 -39.16
C ALA A 28 16.02 19.39 -37.68
N ALA A 29 15.10 20.33 -37.48
CA ALA A 29 14.24 20.32 -36.30
C ALA A 29 13.58 18.94 -36.18
N SER A 30 14.16 18.07 -35.36
CA SER A 30 13.51 16.86 -34.89
C SER A 30 12.53 17.31 -33.81
N THR A 31 11.30 17.60 -34.22
CA THR A 31 10.16 17.72 -33.32
C THR A 31 10.02 16.39 -32.58
N ALA A 32 10.59 16.30 -31.37
CA ALA A 32 10.26 15.24 -30.44
C ALA A 32 8.73 15.33 -30.22
N PRO A 33 7.97 14.24 -30.42
CA PRO A 33 6.57 14.23 -30.01
C PRO A 33 6.54 14.54 -28.52
N ALA A 34 5.80 15.58 -28.13
CA ALA A 34 5.47 15.77 -26.73
C ALA A 34 4.73 14.52 -26.27
N THR A 35 5.36 13.71 -25.42
CA THR A 35 4.67 12.64 -24.69
C THR A 35 3.48 13.29 -24.01
N PRO A 36 2.23 12.87 -24.31
CA PRO A 36 1.09 13.36 -23.57
C PRO A 36 1.34 13.06 -22.10
N ALA A 37 1.30 14.09 -21.25
CA ALA A 37 1.30 13.89 -19.81
C ALA A 37 0.19 12.88 -19.50
N THR A 38 0.58 11.69 -19.04
CA THR A 38 -0.37 10.67 -18.60
C THR A 38 -1.24 11.32 -17.53
N ALA A 39 -2.52 11.49 -17.82
CA ALA A 39 -3.48 11.96 -16.83
C ALA A 39 -3.31 11.09 -15.57
N PRO A 40 -3.31 11.67 -14.36
CA PRO A 40 -3.22 10.90 -13.14
C PRO A 40 -4.29 9.81 -13.20
N ALA A 41 -3.89 8.56 -12.94
CA ALA A 41 -4.82 7.44 -12.89
C ALA A 41 -6.00 7.84 -11.97
N PRO A 42 -7.24 7.51 -12.34
CA PRO A 42 -8.39 7.89 -11.53
C PRO A 42 -8.17 7.37 -10.11
N THR A 43 -8.20 8.28 -9.13
CA THR A 43 -8.17 7.91 -7.72
C THR A 43 -9.30 6.91 -7.50
N PRO A 44 -9.02 5.70 -6.98
CA PRO A 44 -10.07 4.72 -6.76
C PRO A 44 -11.18 5.37 -5.93
N THR A 45 -12.37 5.49 -6.50
CA THR A 45 -13.52 6.05 -5.78
C THR A 45 -13.75 5.19 -4.55
N ASP A 46 -13.79 5.81 -3.37
CA ASP A 46 -14.14 5.10 -2.14
C ASP A 46 -15.59 4.62 -2.23
N ARG A 47 -15.75 3.31 -2.42
CA ARG A 47 -17.04 2.62 -2.53
C ARG A 47 -17.40 1.86 -1.25
N THR A 48 -16.74 2.17 -0.14
CA THR A 48 -16.93 1.43 1.12
C THR A 48 -18.38 1.46 1.60
N ALA A 49 -19.02 2.64 1.59
CA ALA A 49 -20.43 2.78 1.96
C ALA A 49 -21.37 1.99 1.04
N GLU A 50 -21.11 2.00 -0.27
CA GLU A 50 -21.86 1.23 -1.25
C GLU A 50 -21.73 -0.28 -0.96
N TYR A 51 -20.50 -0.76 -0.74
CA TYR A 51 -20.24 -2.18 -0.50
C TYR A 51 -20.77 -2.66 0.86
N LEU A 52 -20.82 -1.79 1.87
CA LEU A 52 -21.48 -2.09 3.14
C LEU A 52 -23.01 -2.22 3.02
N SER A 53 -23.63 -1.51 2.09
CA SER A 53 -25.08 -1.63 1.83
C SER A 53 -25.44 -2.96 1.17
N ASN A 54 -24.49 -3.62 0.50
CA ASN A 54 -24.67 -4.91 -0.14
C ASN A 54 -23.37 -5.73 -0.13
N PRO A 55 -22.98 -6.33 1.01
CA PRO A 55 -21.76 -7.12 1.14
C PRO A 55 -21.87 -8.40 0.34
N GLN A 56 -20.79 -8.79 -0.33
CA GLN A 56 -20.72 -9.96 -1.18
C GLN A 56 -19.67 -10.94 -0.68
N VAL A 57 -19.91 -12.24 -0.93
CA VAL A 57 -18.87 -13.25 -0.74
C VAL A 57 -17.68 -12.90 -1.63
N GLY A 58 -16.48 -12.92 -1.06
CA GLY A 58 -15.24 -12.53 -1.72
C GLY A 58 -14.82 -11.08 -1.46
N ASP A 59 -15.70 -10.20 -0.96
CA ASP A 59 -15.30 -8.86 -0.52
C ASP A 59 -14.26 -8.96 0.58
N VAL A 60 -13.35 -7.99 0.63
CA VAL A 60 -12.28 -7.92 1.61
C VAL A 60 -12.37 -6.62 2.38
N LEU A 61 -12.62 -6.74 3.69
CA LEU A 61 -12.60 -5.64 4.63
C LEU A 61 -11.14 -5.29 4.94
N VAL A 62 -10.80 -4.01 4.82
CA VAL A 62 -9.46 -3.48 5.10
C VAL A 62 -9.51 -2.66 6.38
N VAL A 63 -8.84 -3.14 7.42
CA VAL A 63 -8.85 -2.53 8.74
C VAL A 63 -7.48 -1.93 9.01
N ARG A 64 -7.42 -0.61 9.16
CA ARG A 64 -6.23 0.09 9.66
C ARG A 64 -6.18 -0.04 11.18
N PHE A 65 -5.01 -0.28 11.75
CA PHE A 65 -4.78 -0.28 13.20
C PHE A 65 -3.33 0.10 13.52
N PHE A 66 -3.06 0.43 14.78
CA PHE A 66 -1.71 0.62 15.32
C PHE A 66 -1.35 -0.57 16.22
N PRO A 67 -0.27 -1.32 15.94
CA PRO A 67 0.19 -2.38 16.82
C PRO A 67 0.53 -1.84 18.21
N LYS A 68 0.29 -2.65 19.24
CA LYS A 68 0.63 -2.29 20.62
C LYS A 68 2.10 -1.88 20.73
N GLY A 69 2.34 -0.67 21.25
CA GLY A 69 3.70 -0.12 21.42
C GLY A 69 4.34 0.39 20.13
N GLY A 70 3.62 0.43 19.01
CA GLY A 70 4.08 0.96 17.73
C GLY A 70 3.36 2.24 17.33
N ALA A 71 4.06 3.15 16.66
CA ALA A 71 3.48 4.35 16.05
C ALA A 71 3.15 4.17 14.55
N GLN A 72 3.55 3.03 13.97
CA GLN A 72 3.33 2.76 12.55
C GLN A 72 1.96 2.10 12.35
N GLU A 73 1.15 2.68 11.47
CA GLU A 73 -0.09 2.04 11.05
C GLU A 73 0.19 0.74 10.29
N ARG A 74 -0.73 -0.21 10.45
CA ARG A 74 -0.75 -1.51 9.80
C ARG A 74 -2.16 -1.80 9.31
N PHE A 75 -2.27 -2.73 8.37
CA PHE A 75 -3.54 -3.12 7.78
C PHE A 75 -3.79 -4.60 8.00
N TYR A 76 -4.97 -4.93 8.50
CA TYR A 76 -5.45 -6.29 8.60
C TYR A 76 -6.58 -6.50 7.60
N PHE A 77 -6.61 -7.67 6.95
CA PHE A 77 -7.61 -7.99 5.94
C PHE A 77 -8.56 -9.07 6.44
N TYR A 78 -9.84 -8.95 6.12
CA TYR A 78 -10.85 -9.95 6.43
C TYR A 78 -11.67 -10.25 5.17
N ARG A 79 -11.59 -11.48 4.67
CA ARG A 79 -12.35 -11.90 3.48
C ARG A 79 -13.71 -12.44 3.89
N ILE A 80 -14.79 -11.88 3.33
CA ILE A 80 -16.14 -12.40 3.52
C ILE A 80 -16.24 -13.75 2.80
N PHE A 81 -16.56 -14.82 3.53
CA PHE A 81 -16.82 -16.13 2.94
C PHE A 81 -18.30 -16.54 3.02
N ARG A 82 -19.10 -15.85 3.83
CA ARG A 82 -20.54 -16.06 3.92
C ARG A 82 -21.28 -14.80 4.37
N VAL A 83 -22.42 -14.54 3.72
CA VAL A 83 -23.40 -13.53 4.14
C VAL A 83 -24.71 -14.27 4.41
N SER A 84 -25.33 -14.04 5.58
CA SER A 84 -26.55 -14.74 6.00
C SER A 84 -27.41 -13.81 6.85
N GLY A 85 -28.47 -13.26 6.28
CA GLY A 85 -29.27 -12.22 6.93
C GLY A 85 -28.39 -10.99 7.19
N ASP A 86 -28.29 -10.59 8.46
CA ASP A 86 -27.40 -9.50 8.88
C ASP A 86 -25.97 -9.97 9.24
N SER A 87 -25.74 -11.29 9.34
CA SER A 87 -24.44 -11.83 9.69
C SER A 87 -23.50 -11.90 8.49
N ILE A 88 -22.29 -11.38 8.67
CA ILE A 88 -21.17 -11.37 7.74
C ILE A 88 -20.05 -12.17 8.39
N LEU A 89 -19.77 -13.35 7.84
CA LEU A 89 -18.69 -14.21 8.34
C LEU A 89 -17.45 -14.01 7.49
N THR A 90 -16.33 -13.83 8.17
CA THR A 90 -15.06 -13.50 7.54
C THR A 90 -13.95 -14.43 7.99
N ASN A 91 -12.99 -14.66 7.09
CA ASN A 91 -11.70 -15.23 7.43
C ASN A 91 -10.65 -14.11 7.53
N PRO A 92 -9.95 -13.98 8.66
CA PRO A 92 -8.86 -13.03 8.81
C PRO A 92 -7.64 -13.46 7.97
N ALA A 93 -6.88 -12.47 7.51
CA ALA A 93 -5.53 -12.70 7.00
C ALA A 93 -4.63 -13.29 8.10
N ARG A 94 -3.60 -14.05 7.74
CA ARG A 94 -2.67 -14.62 8.72
C ARG A 94 -1.74 -13.59 9.35
N GLN A 95 -1.43 -12.52 8.61
CA GLN A 95 -0.48 -11.49 9.00
C GLN A 95 -0.99 -10.11 8.56
N PRO A 96 -0.69 -9.04 9.33
CA PRO A 96 -0.96 -7.68 8.90
C PRO A 96 0.01 -7.25 7.78
N ALA A 97 -0.43 -6.34 6.92
CA ALA A 97 0.41 -5.71 5.90
C ALA A 97 0.76 -4.25 6.25
N ALA A 98 1.75 -3.71 5.54
CA ALA A 98 2.17 -2.31 5.65
C ALA A 98 1.31 -1.36 4.81
N SER A 99 0.47 -1.87 3.90
CA SER A 99 -0.34 -1.07 2.98
C SER A 99 -1.76 -1.61 2.86
N ALA A 100 -2.75 -0.70 2.75
CA ALA A 100 -4.15 -1.02 2.47
C ALA A 100 -4.35 -1.72 1.11
N THR A 101 -3.44 -1.47 0.16
CA THR A 101 -3.49 -2.01 -1.20
C THR A 101 -2.56 -3.22 -1.39
N ALA A 102 -2.11 -3.84 -0.30
CA ALA A 102 -1.26 -5.02 -0.39
C ALA A 102 -1.92 -6.12 -1.24
N ASP A 103 -1.10 -6.86 -1.99
CA ASP A 103 -1.56 -8.01 -2.75
C ASP A 103 -2.03 -9.11 -1.78
N ILE A 104 -3.24 -9.60 -2.03
CA ILE A 104 -3.93 -10.61 -1.23
C ILE A 104 -4.40 -11.80 -2.08
N SER A 105 -3.91 -11.91 -3.32
CA SER A 105 -4.30 -12.95 -4.28
C SER A 105 -3.78 -14.35 -3.92
N GLY A 106 -2.79 -14.43 -3.01
CA GLY A 106 -2.22 -15.70 -2.56
C GLY A 106 -3.23 -16.60 -1.83
N MET A 107 -3.20 -17.89 -2.14
CA MET A 107 -4.11 -18.89 -1.56
C MET A 107 -4.00 -19.01 -0.03
N GLU A 108 -2.81 -18.77 0.53
CA GLU A 108 -2.52 -18.91 1.96
C GLU A 108 -2.66 -17.60 2.76
N VAL A 109 -3.12 -16.51 2.13
CA VAL A 109 -3.22 -15.19 2.79
C VAL A 109 -4.21 -15.23 3.95
N PHE A 110 -5.34 -15.92 3.78
CA PHE A 110 -6.42 -16.00 4.76
C PHE A 110 -6.40 -17.32 5.52
N ALA A 111 -6.75 -17.28 6.80
CA ALA A 111 -6.84 -18.47 7.65
C ALA A 111 -8.29 -19.02 7.62
N PRO A 112 -8.60 -20.08 6.84
CA PRO A 112 -9.98 -20.55 6.66
C PRO A 112 -10.62 -21.10 7.93
N GLN A 113 -9.82 -21.62 8.87
CA GLN A 113 -10.28 -22.11 10.17
C GLN A 113 -10.54 -21.01 11.20
N ALA A 114 -10.08 -19.78 10.95
CA ALA A 114 -10.35 -18.64 11.82
C ALA A 114 -11.60 -17.93 11.30
N VAL A 115 -12.62 -17.78 12.15
CA VAL A 115 -13.87 -17.12 11.79
C VAL A 115 -14.08 -15.91 12.68
N ARG A 116 -14.44 -14.79 12.05
CA ARG A 116 -14.97 -13.60 12.72
C ARG A 116 -16.35 -13.30 12.15
N THR A 117 -17.29 -13.02 13.03
CA THR A 117 -18.66 -12.66 12.67
C THR A 117 -18.84 -11.19 12.94
N TYR A 118 -19.43 -10.49 11.98
CA TYR A 118 -19.86 -9.11 12.10
C TYR A 118 -21.32 -9.00 11.66
N THR A 119 -22.00 -7.98 12.16
CA THR A 119 -23.24 -7.44 11.62
C THR A 119 -22.92 -6.31 10.66
N ARG A 120 -23.89 -5.93 9.82
CA ARG A 120 -23.71 -4.75 8.96
C ARG A 120 -23.56 -3.48 9.79
N GLN A 121 -24.32 -3.37 10.89
CA GLN A 121 -24.25 -2.22 11.78
C GLN A 121 -22.87 -2.13 12.46
N GLU A 122 -22.32 -3.25 12.94
CA GLU A 122 -20.96 -3.27 13.49
C GLU A 122 -19.92 -2.81 12.47
N LEU A 123 -20.02 -3.22 11.20
CA LEU A 123 -19.09 -2.74 10.17
C LEU A 123 -19.26 -1.25 9.86
N VAL A 124 -20.48 -0.72 9.91
CA VAL A 124 -20.74 0.73 9.80
C VAL A 124 -20.11 1.48 10.96
N ASP A 125 -20.27 0.97 12.18
CA ASP A 125 -19.67 1.57 13.36
C ASP A 125 -18.15 1.42 13.38
N PHE A 126 -17.61 0.35 12.81
CA PHE A 126 -16.17 0.14 12.69
C PHE A 126 -15.48 1.12 11.73
N GLN A 127 -16.25 1.83 10.88
CA GLN A 127 -15.71 2.96 10.10
C GLN A 127 -15.50 4.21 10.97
N LYS A 128 -16.05 4.25 12.18
CA LYS A 128 -15.78 5.29 13.17
C LYS A 128 -14.62 4.80 14.03
N GLU A 129 -13.71 5.70 14.36
CA GLU A 129 -12.64 5.36 15.30
C GLU A 129 -13.26 5.31 16.70
N ASP A 130 -13.05 4.21 17.41
CA ASP A 130 -13.43 4.08 18.81
C ASP A 130 -12.32 4.70 19.69
N PRO A 131 -12.60 5.79 20.43
CA PRO A 131 -11.59 6.43 21.27
C PRO A 131 -11.12 5.55 22.44
N ILE A 132 -11.84 4.48 22.79
CA ILE A 132 -11.42 3.54 23.83
C ILE A 132 -10.65 2.33 23.28
N ASP A 133 -10.58 2.13 21.95
CA ASP A 133 -9.75 1.09 21.35
C ASP A 133 -8.26 1.53 21.38
N PRO A 134 -7.39 0.87 22.17
CA PRO A 134 -5.98 1.24 22.25
C PRO A 134 -5.23 1.05 20.93
N GLN A 135 -5.79 0.33 19.96
CA GLN A 135 -5.21 0.12 18.64
C GLN A 135 -5.75 1.08 17.57
N HIS A 136 -6.73 1.93 17.92
CA HIS A 136 -7.37 2.88 16.99
C HIS A 136 -7.84 2.20 15.69
N SER A 137 -8.39 0.99 15.82
CA SER A 137 -8.79 0.15 14.72
C SER A 137 -9.95 0.79 13.97
N LYS A 138 -9.87 0.77 12.64
CA LYS A 138 -10.87 1.40 11.77
C LYS A 138 -11.00 0.65 10.46
N LEU A 139 -12.23 0.29 10.08
CA LEU A 139 -12.55 -0.12 8.73
C LEU A 139 -12.39 1.09 7.81
N VAL A 140 -11.39 1.03 6.92
CA VAL A 140 -11.04 2.16 6.04
C VAL A 140 -11.40 1.91 4.59
N GLN A 141 -11.62 0.65 4.20
CA GLN A 141 -11.94 0.30 2.83
C GLN A 141 -12.63 -1.07 2.76
N ILE A 142 -13.52 -1.26 1.78
CA ILE A 142 -13.88 -2.59 1.27
C ILE A 142 -13.38 -2.73 -0.16
N ARG A 143 -12.68 -3.83 -0.43
CA ARG A 143 -12.19 -4.22 -1.77
C ARG A 143 -13.11 -5.29 -2.33
N ARG A 144 -13.52 -5.13 -3.59
CA ARG A 144 -14.36 -6.07 -4.34
C ARG A 144 -13.68 -6.43 -5.67
N GLY A 145 -13.82 -7.69 -6.11
CA GLY A 145 -13.29 -8.16 -7.39
C GLY A 145 -11.77 -8.31 -7.44
N GLN A 146 -11.16 -8.65 -6.30
CA GLN A 146 -9.72 -8.93 -6.16
C GLN A 146 -9.47 -10.43 -6.02
#